data_AF-S9NWX2-F1
#
_entry.id   AF-S9NWX2-F1
#
_cell.length_a   1.000
_cell.length_b   1.000
_cell.length_c   1.000
_cell.angle_alpha   90.00
_cell.angle_beta   90.00
_cell.angle_gamma   90.00
#
_symmetry.space_group_name_H-M   'P 1'
#
loop_
_entity.id
_entity.type
_entity.pdbx_description
1 polymer ?
#
loop_
_entity_poly.entity_id
_entity_poly.type
_entity_poly.pdbx_seq_one_letter_code
_entity_poly.pdbx_strand_id
1 'polypeptide(L)'
;MKRVLDYIEKKKQELSRSSFLGFIEDSSIEARERFAFVPCLAPFAMAFMDLNKYVIRDDGSEDPVQQMLNVHSREEDEHWRMYVKDLRTLNMNTTMDLASVLKMLWGKHCRRTRMLAYELTSLVTRHPDPRIRFLIVEAVEGTADVAFDAFCKAAEDFEAQTGKKLHYFGKTHDMMEANHTLTSDTVEEMMTRHELSEEQLSAALDAVDEVYTLFQGMFDELLEYALWTGNFHRDMSGMGKWAEVSWSTATM
;
A
#
# COMPACT_ATOMS: atom_id res chain seq x y z
N MET A 1 0.89 16.90 18.43
CA MET A 1 0.51 15.87 17.44
C MET A 1 -0.68 16.27 16.56
N LYS A 2 -1.72 16.97 17.07
CA LYS A 2 -2.88 17.49 16.29
C LYS A 2 -2.55 18.16 14.97
N ARG A 3 -1.63 19.12 14.99
CA ARG A 3 -1.19 19.82 13.77
C ARG A 3 -0.66 18.88 12.68
N VAL A 4 -0.05 17.75 13.05
CA VAL A 4 0.46 16.77 12.10
C VAL A 4 -0.66 15.87 11.56
N LEU A 5 -1.60 15.43 12.41
CA LEU A 5 -2.78 14.68 11.93
C LEU A 5 -3.64 15.53 10.99
N ASP A 6 -3.88 16.80 11.32
CA ASP A 6 -4.59 17.74 10.43
C ASP A 6 -3.84 17.90 9.08
N TYR A 7 -2.50 17.83 9.12
CA TYR A 7 -1.68 17.86 7.92
C TYR A 7 -1.76 16.56 7.11
N ILE A 8 -1.82 15.40 7.78
CA ILE A 8 -2.08 14.11 7.14
C ILE A 8 -3.43 14.15 6.41
N GLU A 9 -4.50 14.66 7.04
CA GLU A 9 -5.80 14.80 6.38
C GLU A 9 -5.75 15.68 5.13
N LYS A 10 -4.96 16.77 5.16
CA LYS A 10 -4.71 17.56 3.95
C LYS A 10 -4.02 16.74 2.87
N LYS A 11 -3.00 15.95 3.23
CA LYS A 11 -2.26 15.11 2.29
C LYS A 11 -3.10 14.00 1.69
N LYS A 12 -4.02 13.42 2.47
CA LYS A 12 -5.03 12.47 2.00
C LYS A 12 -5.87 13.05 0.86
N GLN A 13 -6.35 14.29 1.03
CA GLN A 13 -7.12 15.01 0.00
C GLN A 13 -6.30 15.33 -1.27
N GLU A 14 -4.98 15.49 -1.15
CA GLU A 14 -4.10 15.68 -2.30
C GLU A 14 -3.91 14.35 -3.05
N LEU A 15 -3.60 13.26 -2.33
CA LEU A 15 -3.37 11.92 -2.88
C LEU A 15 -4.63 11.31 -3.51
N SER A 16 -5.82 11.63 -2.98
CA SER A 16 -7.11 11.14 -3.51
C SER A 16 -7.39 11.57 -4.94
N ARG A 17 -6.66 12.57 -5.45
CA ARG A 17 -6.75 13.06 -6.83
C ARG A 17 -5.73 12.42 -7.76
N SER A 18 -5.00 11.41 -7.31
CA SER A 18 -4.00 10.73 -8.13
C SER A 18 -4.64 10.05 -9.34
N SER A 19 -3.91 10.01 -10.45
CA SER A 19 -4.38 9.36 -11.68
C SER A 19 -4.57 7.85 -11.50
N PHE A 20 -3.84 7.24 -10.56
CA PHE A 20 -4.01 5.82 -10.23
C PHE A 20 -5.41 5.54 -9.68
N LEU A 21 -5.87 6.32 -8.71
CA LEU A 21 -7.22 6.15 -8.16
C LEU A 21 -8.29 6.44 -9.20
N GLY A 22 -8.09 7.48 -10.03
CA GLY A 22 -8.99 7.74 -11.16
C GLY A 22 -9.10 6.56 -12.14
N PHE A 23 -8.02 5.80 -12.35
CA PHE A 23 -8.06 4.56 -13.15
C PHE A 23 -8.84 3.43 -12.46
N ILE A 24 -8.72 3.28 -11.15
CA ILE A 24 -9.46 2.26 -10.38
C ILE A 24 -10.97 2.57 -10.35
N GLU A 25 -11.34 3.84 -10.28
CA GLU A 25 -12.74 4.27 -10.19
C GLU A 25 -13.46 4.32 -11.55
N ASP A 26 -12.73 4.25 -12.66
CA ASP A 26 -13.27 4.36 -14.01
C ASP A 26 -14.15 3.15 -14.35
N SER A 27 -15.47 3.34 -14.23
CA SER A 27 -16.46 2.30 -14.48
C SER A 27 -16.56 1.87 -15.95
N SER A 28 -15.91 2.59 -16.87
CA SER A 28 -15.81 2.20 -18.28
C SER A 28 -14.76 1.10 -18.53
N ILE A 29 -13.85 0.88 -17.57
CA ILE A 29 -12.87 -0.21 -17.59
C ILE A 29 -13.51 -1.46 -16.98
N GLU A 30 -13.27 -2.63 -17.57
CA GLU A 30 -13.73 -3.91 -17.01
C GLU A 30 -13.19 -4.10 -15.59
N ALA A 31 -14.04 -4.55 -14.66
CA ALA A 31 -13.72 -4.53 -13.23
C ALA A 31 -12.44 -5.30 -12.90
N ARG A 32 -12.21 -6.44 -13.57
CA ARG A 32 -10.96 -7.21 -13.42
C ARG A 32 -9.73 -6.47 -13.96
N GLU A 33 -9.85 -5.69 -15.02
CA GLU A 33 -8.72 -4.96 -15.62
C GLU A 33 -8.25 -3.82 -14.71
N ARG A 34 -9.13 -3.25 -13.90
CA ARG A 34 -8.76 -2.25 -12.88
C ARG A 34 -7.79 -2.82 -11.83
N PHE A 35 -7.76 -4.15 -11.65
CA PHE A 35 -6.79 -4.83 -10.77
C PHE A 35 -5.48 -5.23 -11.46
N ALA A 36 -5.21 -4.81 -12.71
CA ALA A 36 -4.00 -5.21 -13.42
C ALA A 36 -2.68 -4.81 -12.73
N PHE A 37 -2.71 -3.80 -11.84
CA PHE A 37 -1.58 -3.38 -11.02
C PHE A 37 -1.15 -4.38 -9.94
N VAL A 38 -2.03 -5.31 -9.55
CA VAL A 38 -1.84 -6.12 -8.33
C VAL A 38 -0.48 -6.82 -8.29
N PRO A 39 0.03 -7.49 -9.35
CA PRO A 39 1.36 -8.09 -9.32
C PRO A 39 2.51 -7.10 -9.02
N CYS A 40 2.38 -5.84 -9.47
CA CYS A 40 3.33 -4.78 -9.19
C CYS A 40 3.33 -4.38 -7.71
N LEU A 41 2.18 -4.46 -7.04
CA LEU A 41 2.04 -4.17 -5.61
C LEU A 41 2.75 -5.21 -4.72
N ALA A 42 3.02 -6.41 -5.23
CA ALA A 42 3.50 -7.55 -4.45
C ALA A 42 4.71 -7.25 -3.54
N PRO A 43 5.78 -6.57 -4.01
CA PRO A 43 6.92 -6.30 -3.14
C PRO A 43 6.55 -5.51 -1.88
N PHE A 44 5.65 -4.53 -2.00
CA PHE A 44 5.23 -3.73 -0.85
C PHE A 44 4.27 -4.51 0.04
N ALA A 45 3.23 -5.14 -0.52
CA ALA A 45 2.26 -5.92 0.27
C ALA A 45 2.93 -7.01 1.10
N MET A 46 3.99 -7.63 0.59
CA MET A 46 4.77 -8.62 1.34
C MET A 46 5.74 -7.99 2.35
N ALA A 47 6.42 -6.90 1.97
CA ALA A 47 7.41 -6.25 2.84
C ALA A 47 6.77 -5.43 3.98
N PHE A 48 5.49 -5.07 3.88
CA PHE A 48 4.80 -4.35 4.95
C PHE A 48 4.65 -5.19 6.22
N MET A 49 4.52 -6.52 6.10
CA MET A 49 4.65 -7.45 7.22
C MET A 49 6.02 -7.32 7.89
N ASP A 50 7.10 -7.29 7.11
CA ASP A 50 8.46 -7.20 7.65
C ASP A 50 8.69 -5.84 8.33
N LEU A 51 8.20 -4.75 7.75
CA LEU A 51 8.25 -3.41 8.35
C LEU A 51 7.57 -3.40 9.73
N ASN A 52 6.34 -3.92 9.80
CA ASN A 52 5.60 -3.98 11.06
C ASN A 52 6.29 -4.87 12.10
N LYS A 53 6.70 -6.08 11.70
CA LYS A 53 7.23 -7.08 12.61
C LYS A 53 8.65 -6.82 13.09
N TYR A 54 9.52 -6.29 12.22
CA TYR A 54 10.96 -6.22 12.47
C TYR A 54 11.50 -4.80 12.61
N VAL A 55 10.72 -3.77 12.25
CA VAL A 55 11.19 -2.37 12.28
C VAL A 55 10.35 -1.52 13.23
N ILE A 56 9.02 -1.56 13.10
CA ILE A 56 8.11 -0.72 13.91
C ILE A 56 7.96 -1.28 15.33
N ARG A 57 7.83 -2.61 15.46
CA ARG A 57 7.61 -3.26 16.74
C ARG A 57 8.85 -3.21 17.63
N ASP A 58 8.65 -2.81 18.87
CA ASP A 58 9.64 -2.86 19.94
C ASP A 58 8.98 -3.36 21.23
N ASP A 59 8.96 -4.68 21.39
CA ASP A 59 8.36 -5.37 22.54
C ASP A 59 9.10 -5.12 23.87
N GLY A 60 10.31 -4.54 23.82
CA GLY A 60 11.08 -4.18 25.01
C GLY A 60 10.75 -2.78 25.55
N SER A 61 10.01 -1.96 24.81
CA SER A 61 9.70 -0.59 25.20
C SER A 61 8.55 -0.50 26.20
N GLU A 62 8.77 0.30 27.25
CA GLU A 62 7.74 0.69 28.21
C GLU A 62 7.04 2.02 27.82
N ASP A 63 7.44 2.64 26.70
CA ASP A 63 6.82 3.88 26.23
C ASP A 63 5.37 3.62 25.78
N PRO A 64 4.37 4.35 26.31
CA PRO A 64 2.96 4.12 25.98
C PRO A 64 2.63 4.25 24.48
N VAL A 65 3.27 5.17 23.77
CA VAL A 65 3.05 5.35 22.32
C VAL A 65 3.65 4.19 21.54
N GLN A 66 4.82 3.70 21.95
CA GLN A 66 5.38 2.48 21.36
C GLN A 66 4.52 1.25 21.64
N GLN A 67 3.89 1.15 22.81
CA GLN A 67 2.96 0.05 23.12
C GLN A 67 1.74 0.06 22.19
N MET A 68 1.23 1.24 21.82
CA MET A 68 0.16 1.38 20.82
C MET A 68 0.63 0.93 19.43
N LEU A 69 1.79 1.39 18.99
CA LEU A 69 2.43 0.94 17.75
C LEU A 69 2.61 -0.58 17.72
N ASN A 70 2.99 -1.17 18.85
CA ASN A 70 3.17 -2.60 18.98
C ASN A 70 1.85 -3.36 18.77
N VAL A 71 0.73 -2.87 19.30
CA VAL A 71 -0.60 -3.46 19.06
C VAL A 71 -0.94 -3.40 17.57
N HIS A 72 -0.86 -2.22 16.97
CA HIS A 72 -1.12 -2.00 15.54
C HIS A 72 -0.27 -2.92 14.65
N SER A 73 1.04 -2.97 14.91
CA SER A 73 1.99 -3.77 14.12
C SER A 73 1.74 -5.28 14.13
N ARG A 74 0.94 -5.81 15.07
CA ARG A 74 0.61 -7.24 15.13
C ARG A 74 -0.57 -7.60 14.25
N GLU A 75 -1.48 -6.66 14.02
CA GLU A 75 -2.60 -6.88 13.11
C GLU A 75 -2.12 -6.75 11.66
N GLU A 76 -1.38 -5.67 11.36
CA GLU A 76 -0.86 -5.38 10.02
C GLU A 76 0.05 -6.49 9.46
N ASP A 77 0.80 -7.21 10.32
CA ASP A 77 1.71 -8.26 9.87
C ASP A 77 1.01 -9.53 9.32
N GLU A 78 -0.33 -9.58 9.38
CA GLU A 78 -1.14 -10.67 8.87
C GLU A 78 -1.83 -10.37 7.52
N HIS A 79 -1.90 -9.11 7.09
CA HIS A 79 -2.69 -8.67 5.94
C HIS A 79 -2.25 -9.28 4.61
N TRP A 80 -0.96 -9.63 4.46
CA TRP A 80 -0.41 -10.29 3.27
C TRP A 80 -1.15 -11.59 2.90
N ARG A 81 -1.77 -12.28 3.88
CA ARG A 81 -2.53 -13.51 3.63
C ARG A 81 -3.75 -13.24 2.75
N MET A 82 -4.42 -12.11 2.96
CA MET A 82 -5.54 -11.67 2.13
C MET A 82 -5.05 -11.30 0.73
N TYR A 83 -3.91 -10.61 0.63
CA TYR A 83 -3.30 -10.23 -0.66
C TYR A 83 -3.02 -11.46 -1.53
N VAL A 84 -2.40 -12.51 -0.96
CA VAL A 84 -2.13 -13.76 -1.68
C VAL A 84 -3.41 -14.48 -2.10
N LYS A 85 -4.48 -14.39 -1.30
CA LYS A 85 -5.78 -14.93 -1.66
C LYS A 85 -6.38 -14.20 -2.86
N ASP A 86 -6.31 -12.87 -2.88
CA ASP A 86 -6.85 -12.05 -3.96
C ASP A 86 -6.10 -12.26 -5.28
N LEU A 87 -4.77 -12.47 -5.25
CA LEU A 87 -4.02 -12.89 -6.44
C LEU A 87 -4.63 -14.15 -7.09
N ARG A 88 -5.08 -15.13 -6.29
CA ARG A 88 -5.74 -16.34 -6.82
C ARG A 88 -7.15 -16.04 -7.31
N THR A 89 -7.92 -15.24 -6.57
CA THR A 89 -9.28 -14.85 -6.94
C THR A 89 -9.32 -14.12 -8.28
N LEU A 90 -8.34 -13.24 -8.52
CA LEU A 90 -8.12 -12.49 -9.76
C LEU A 90 -7.51 -13.32 -10.89
N ASN A 91 -7.19 -14.59 -10.67
CA ASN A 91 -6.44 -15.46 -11.60
C ASN A 91 -5.09 -14.85 -12.03
N MET A 92 -4.34 -14.27 -11.09
CA MET A 92 -3.01 -13.67 -11.29
C MET A 92 -1.89 -14.55 -10.68
N ASN A 93 -2.14 -15.85 -10.54
CA ASN A 93 -1.26 -16.84 -9.92
C ASN A 93 -0.62 -17.80 -10.94
N THR A 94 -0.24 -17.29 -12.11
CA THR A 94 0.38 -18.08 -13.19
C THR A 94 1.69 -18.71 -12.73
N THR A 95 1.92 -19.98 -13.11
CA THR A 95 3.19 -20.65 -12.86
C THR A 95 4.32 -20.01 -13.67
N MET A 96 5.40 -19.66 -13.00
CA MET A 96 6.61 -19.08 -13.60
C MET A 96 7.84 -19.80 -13.07
N ASP A 97 8.92 -19.86 -13.86
CA ASP A 97 10.22 -20.30 -13.36
C ASP A 97 10.79 -19.27 -12.37
N LEU A 98 11.70 -19.71 -11.50
CA LEU A 98 12.28 -18.86 -10.46
C LEU A 98 12.97 -17.60 -11.04
N ALA A 99 13.66 -17.72 -12.18
CA ALA A 99 14.36 -16.58 -12.76
C ALA A 99 13.36 -15.53 -13.28
N SER A 100 12.25 -15.96 -13.87
CA SER A 100 11.16 -15.06 -14.29
C SER A 100 10.50 -14.37 -13.11
N VAL A 101 10.27 -15.07 -11.99
CA VAL A 101 9.74 -14.46 -10.75
C VAL A 101 10.70 -13.39 -10.22
N LEU A 102 11.99 -13.70 -10.14
CA LEU A 102 13.01 -12.75 -9.68
C LEU A 102 13.09 -11.53 -10.61
N LYS A 103 13.03 -11.72 -11.94
CA LYS A 103 13.01 -10.61 -12.90
C LYS A 103 11.77 -9.74 -12.77
N MET A 104 10.60 -10.32 -12.48
CA MET A 104 9.37 -9.56 -12.24
C MET A 104 9.50 -8.71 -10.97
N LEU A 105 9.86 -9.34 -9.84
CA LEU A 105 9.93 -8.69 -8.54
C LEU A 105 11.10 -7.69 -8.42
N TRP A 106 12.27 -8.00 -8.99
CA TRP A 106 13.46 -7.14 -8.94
C TRP A 106 13.65 -6.25 -10.18
N GLY A 107 12.76 -6.36 -11.18
CA GLY A 107 12.81 -5.60 -12.41
C GLY A 107 12.45 -4.12 -12.23
N LYS A 108 12.46 -3.40 -13.37
CA LYS A 108 12.14 -1.96 -13.41
C LYS A 108 10.69 -1.63 -13.07
N HIS A 109 9.80 -2.60 -13.29
CA HIS A 109 8.35 -2.41 -13.21
C HIS A 109 7.81 -2.41 -11.78
N CYS A 110 8.56 -2.95 -10.81
CA CYS A 110 8.19 -2.91 -9.40
C CYS A 110 9.26 -2.17 -8.57
N ARG A 111 10.00 -1.25 -9.19
CA ARG A 111 11.16 -0.62 -8.56
C ARG A 111 10.69 0.29 -7.43
N ARG A 112 9.79 1.23 -7.69
CA ARG A 112 9.29 2.18 -6.67
C ARG A 112 8.52 1.44 -5.58
N THR A 113 7.65 0.49 -5.94
CA THR A 113 6.94 -0.35 -4.96
C THR A 113 7.90 -1.13 -4.05
N ARG A 114 8.96 -1.73 -4.60
CA ARG A 114 9.97 -2.43 -3.78
C ARG A 114 10.80 -1.47 -2.94
N MET A 115 11.22 -0.33 -3.51
CA MET A 115 12.03 0.65 -2.78
C MET A 115 11.26 1.28 -1.63
N LEU A 116 9.95 1.47 -1.76
CA LEU A 116 9.08 2.03 -0.71
C LEU A 116 9.32 1.37 0.66
N ALA A 117 9.40 0.04 0.73
CA ALA A 117 9.63 -0.65 2.00
C ALA A 117 11.00 -0.33 2.63
N TYR A 118 12.05 -0.19 1.80
CA TYR A 118 13.38 0.18 2.26
C TYR A 118 13.44 1.64 2.73
N GLU A 119 12.79 2.54 1.99
CA GLU A 119 12.72 3.96 2.34
C GLU A 119 11.91 4.17 3.62
N LEU A 120 10.77 3.48 3.78
CA LEU A 120 10.01 3.49 5.04
C LEU A 120 10.81 2.90 6.21
N THR A 121 11.59 1.83 5.98
CA THR A 121 12.48 1.27 7.00
C THR A 121 13.52 2.30 7.45
N SER A 122 14.15 2.98 6.49
CA SER A 122 15.11 4.06 6.74
C SER A 122 14.46 5.20 7.54
N LEU A 123 13.29 5.65 7.09
CA LEU A 123 12.50 6.72 7.69
C LEU A 123 12.12 6.41 9.15
N VAL A 124 11.57 5.23 9.43
CA VAL A 124 11.23 4.83 10.81
C VAL A 124 12.48 4.69 11.68
N THR A 125 13.54 4.09 11.15
CA THR A 125 14.77 3.82 11.92
C THR A 125 15.49 5.11 12.31
N ARG A 126 15.53 6.12 11.42
CA ARG A 126 16.19 7.40 11.68
C ARG A 126 15.45 8.31 12.66
N HIS A 127 14.20 7.98 13.00
CA HIS A 127 13.39 8.71 13.99
C HIS A 127 13.21 7.86 15.25
N PRO A 128 14.03 8.04 16.31
CA PRO A 128 13.94 7.21 17.51
C PRO A 128 12.75 7.56 18.42
N ASP A 129 12.11 8.71 18.24
CA ASP A 129 10.97 9.14 19.05
C ASP A 129 9.69 8.37 18.66
N PRO A 130 9.07 7.59 19.56
CA PRO A 130 7.86 6.82 19.26
C PRO A 130 6.70 7.68 18.75
N ARG A 131 6.61 8.96 19.13
CA ARG A 131 5.56 9.87 18.64
C ARG A 131 5.72 10.20 17.16
N ILE A 132 6.96 10.36 16.70
CA ILE A 132 7.23 10.62 15.28
C ILE A 132 6.99 9.33 14.48
N ARG A 133 7.42 8.17 14.99
CA ARG A 133 7.12 6.87 14.38
C ARG A 133 5.62 6.62 14.26
N PHE A 134 4.88 6.94 15.31
CA PHE A 134 3.42 6.90 15.30
C PHE A 134 2.85 7.75 14.16
N LEU A 135 3.27 9.00 14.04
CA LEU A 135 2.80 9.89 12.96
C LEU A 135 3.22 9.43 11.56
N ILE A 136 4.35 8.73 11.42
CA ILE A 136 4.75 8.08 10.16
C ILE A 136 3.78 6.94 9.83
N VAL A 137 3.45 6.09 10.80
CA VAL A 137 2.47 5.00 10.62
C VAL A 137 1.11 5.58 10.26
N GLU A 138 0.60 6.57 10.99
CA GLU A 138 -0.66 7.26 10.65
C GLU A 138 -0.65 7.86 9.23
N ALA A 139 0.49 8.37 8.78
CA ALA A 139 0.61 8.86 7.41
C ALA A 139 0.52 7.73 6.38
N VAL A 140 1.12 6.56 6.67
CA VAL A 140 1.02 5.35 5.84
C VAL A 140 -0.41 4.83 5.80
N GLU A 141 -1.07 4.67 6.95
CA GLU A 141 -2.49 4.29 7.06
C GLU A 141 -3.38 5.26 6.28
N GLY A 142 -3.11 6.58 6.39
CA GLY A 142 -3.83 7.59 5.62
C GLY A 142 -3.72 7.40 4.10
N THR A 143 -2.63 6.83 3.59
CA THR A 143 -2.53 6.51 2.15
C THR A 143 -3.37 5.29 1.76
N ALA A 144 -3.53 4.34 2.67
CA ALA A 144 -4.35 3.15 2.49
C ALA A 144 -5.84 3.52 2.53
N ASP A 145 -6.26 4.30 3.54
CA ASP A 145 -7.62 4.84 3.69
C ASP A 145 -8.10 5.53 2.41
N VAL A 146 -7.28 6.41 1.83
CA VAL A 146 -7.58 7.08 0.57
C VAL A 146 -7.77 6.12 -0.61
N ALA A 147 -7.06 4.99 -0.61
CA ALA A 147 -7.17 4.00 -1.68
C ALA A 147 -8.36 3.04 -1.49
N PHE A 148 -8.80 2.80 -0.25
CA PHE A 148 -9.85 1.82 0.04
C PHE A 148 -11.20 2.17 -0.53
N ASP A 149 -11.58 3.45 -0.56
CA ASP A 149 -12.83 3.86 -1.21
C ASP A 149 -12.88 3.39 -2.68
N ALA A 150 -11.77 3.61 -3.42
CA ALA A 150 -11.65 3.18 -4.81
C ALA A 150 -11.56 1.65 -4.94
N PHE A 151 -10.75 0.99 -4.09
CA PHE A 151 -10.59 -0.47 -4.12
C PHE A 151 -11.88 -1.20 -3.79
N CYS A 152 -12.58 -0.80 -2.73
CA CYS A 152 -13.84 -1.40 -2.32
C CYS A 152 -14.90 -1.29 -3.42
N LYS A 153 -15.02 -0.12 -4.06
CA LYS A 153 -15.93 0.06 -5.20
C LYS A 153 -15.57 -0.86 -6.37
N ALA A 154 -14.29 -0.92 -6.75
CA ALA A 154 -13.85 -1.82 -7.82
C ALA A 154 -14.04 -3.31 -7.46
N ALA A 155 -13.88 -3.66 -6.18
CA ALA A 155 -14.10 -5.01 -5.68
C ALA A 155 -15.59 -5.41 -5.67
N GLU A 156 -16.48 -4.47 -5.35
CA GLU A 156 -17.94 -4.66 -5.46
C GLU A 156 -18.37 -4.89 -6.91
N ASP A 157 -17.86 -4.08 -7.86
CA ASP A 157 -18.09 -4.28 -9.29
C ASP A 157 -17.60 -5.66 -9.75
N PHE A 158 -16.40 -6.07 -9.30
CA PHE A 158 -15.82 -7.39 -9.62
C PHE A 158 -16.67 -8.54 -9.04
N GLU A 159 -17.15 -8.41 -7.80
CA GLU A 159 -18.00 -9.41 -7.17
C GLU A 159 -19.35 -9.52 -7.89
N ALA A 160 -19.95 -8.39 -8.29
CA ALA A 160 -21.21 -8.38 -9.05
C ALA A 160 -21.07 -9.08 -10.41
N GLN A 161 -19.92 -8.93 -11.08
CA GLN A 161 -19.66 -9.54 -12.39
C GLN A 161 -19.27 -11.03 -12.32
N THR A 162 -18.56 -11.44 -11.26
CA THR A 162 -17.92 -12.76 -11.21
C THR A 162 -18.46 -13.70 -10.13
N GLY A 163 -19.21 -13.16 -9.17
CA GLY A 163 -19.64 -13.86 -7.96
C GLY A 163 -18.49 -14.18 -6.99
N LYS A 164 -17.31 -13.58 -7.19
CA LYS A 164 -16.13 -13.82 -6.35
C LYS A 164 -15.79 -12.57 -5.53
N LYS A 165 -15.54 -12.77 -4.24
CA LYS A 165 -15.18 -11.70 -3.31
C LYS A 165 -13.67 -11.52 -3.19
N LEU A 166 -13.22 -10.26 -3.23
CA LEU A 166 -11.87 -9.85 -2.86
C LEU A 166 -11.83 -9.48 -1.37
N HIS A 167 -10.75 -9.85 -0.70
CA HIS A 167 -10.57 -9.66 0.74
C HIS A 167 -9.59 -8.55 1.08
N TYR A 168 -8.46 -8.48 0.37
CA TYR A 168 -7.42 -7.46 0.57
C TYR A 168 -7.84 -6.12 -0.02
N PHE A 169 -8.47 -6.13 -1.19
CA PHE A 169 -8.96 -4.92 -1.86
C PHE A 169 -10.44 -4.63 -1.58
N GLY A 170 -11.09 -5.44 -0.74
CA GLY A 170 -12.51 -5.31 -0.44
C GLY A 170 -12.77 -4.94 1.01
N LYS A 171 -14.05 -4.85 1.36
CA LYS A 171 -14.54 -4.44 2.69
C LYS A 171 -13.97 -5.22 3.88
N THR A 172 -13.41 -6.41 3.68
CA THR A 172 -12.81 -7.17 4.78
C THR A 172 -11.60 -6.44 5.34
N HIS A 173 -10.74 -5.89 4.49
CA HIS A 173 -9.56 -5.15 4.92
C HIS A 173 -9.94 -3.76 5.46
N ASP A 174 -10.79 -3.04 4.74
CA ASP A 174 -11.34 -1.75 5.16
C ASP A 174 -11.98 -1.81 6.57
N MET A 175 -12.73 -2.87 6.89
CA MET A 175 -13.29 -3.05 8.23
C MET A 175 -12.24 -3.34 9.31
N MET A 176 -11.10 -3.95 8.96
CA MET A 176 -9.99 -4.15 9.90
C MET A 176 -9.32 -2.81 10.20
N GLU A 177 -9.01 -2.03 9.17
CA GLU A 177 -8.44 -0.68 9.31
C GLU A 177 -9.41 0.30 10.02
N ALA A 178 -10.71 0.23 9.76
CA ALA A 178 -11.70 1.03 10.48
C ALA A 178 -11.76 0.72 11.98
N ASN A 179 -11.46 -0.53 12.38
CA ASN A 179 -11.33 -0.90 13.79
C ASN A 179 -9.99 -0.44 14.40
N HIS A 180 -9.00 -0.09 13.58
CA HIS A 180 -7.73 0.52 14.00
C HIS A 180 -7.83 2.01 14.26
N THR A 181 -8.87 2.68 13.77
CA THR A 181 -9.12 4.08 14.15
C THR A 181 -9.31 4.11 15.66
N LEU A 182 -8.22 4.41 16.37
CA LEU A 182 -8.19 4.64 17.80
C LEU A 182 -9.42 5.50 18.11
N THR A 183 -10.26 5.04 19.04
CA THR A 183 -11.47 5.78 19.38
C THR A 183 -11.12 7.24 19.60
N SER A 184 -12.01 8.16 19.21
CA SER A 184 -11.79 9.61 19.31
C SER A 184 -11.19 10.00 20.66
N ASP A 185 -11.64 9.35 21.72
CA ASP A 185 -11.25 9.61 23.10
C ASP A 185 -9.80 9.18 23.39
N THR A 186 -9.34 8.05 22.84
CA THR A 186 -7.96 7.55 23.03
C THR A 186 -6.96 8.40 22.24
N VAL A 187 -7.34 8.79 21.01
CA VAL A 187 -6.55 9.74 20.21
C VAL A 187 -6.51 11.09 20.90
N GLU A 188 -7.64 11.63 21.34
CA GLU A 188 -7.70 12.94 21.98
C GLU A 188 -6.89 12.99 23.30
N GLU A 189 -6.93 11.93 24.10
CA GLU A 189 -6.10 11.80 25.31
C GLU A 189 -4.60 11.71 24.97
N MET A 190 -4.23 10.94 23.95
CA MET A 190 -2.85 10.84 23.47
C MET A 190 -2.33 12.17 22.94
N MET A 191 -3.16 12.89 22.19
CA MET A 191 -2.83 14.16 21.57
C MET A 191 -2.66 15.29 22.58
N THR A 192 -3.37 15.20 23.70
CA THR A 192 -3.29 16.15 24.83
C THR A 192 -2.08 15.85 25.72
N ARG A 193 -1.72 14.58 25.91
CA ARG A 193 -0.61 14.17 26.79
C ARG A 193 0.76 14.22 26.13
N HIS A 194 0.82 14.08 24.81
CA HIS A 194 2.09 13.94 24.08
C HIS A 194 2.32 15.12 23.13
N GLU A 195 2.57 16.30 23.71
CA GLU A 195 2.96 17.48 22.93
C GLU A 195 4.31 17.27 22.22
N LEU A 196 4.45 17.90 21.05
CA LEU A 196 5.69 17.94 20.29
C LEU A 196 6.33 19.31 20.49
N SER A 197 7.65 19.35 20.68
CA SER A 197 8.43 20.57 20.49
C SER A 197 8.36 21.05 19.05
N GLU A 198 8.74 22.30 18.79
CA GLU A 198 8.79 22.84 17.41
C GLU A 198 9.73 22.05 16.50
N GLU A 199 10.86 21.55 17.03
CA GLU A 199 11.80 20.69 16.28
C GLU A 199 11.16 19.35 15.91
N GLN A 200 10.51 18.68 16.87
CA GLN A 200 9.82 17.42 16.63
C GLN A 200 8.62 17.60 15.69
N LEU A 201 7.92 18.73 15.79
CA LEU A 201 6.83 19.06 14.89
C LEU A 201 7.34 19.21 13.45
N SER A 202 8.42 19.97 13.24
CA SER A 202 9.03 20.10 11.91
C SER A 202 9.46 18.74 11.37
N ALA A 203 10.16 17.95 12.17
CA ALA A 203 10.62 16.61 11.78
C ALA A 203 9.45 15.67 11.43
N ALA A 204 8.34 15.75 12.15
CA ALA A 204 7.15 14.97 11.86
C ALA A 204 6.45 15.42 10.57
N LEU A 205 6.34 16.72 10.32
CA LEU A 205 5.76 17.24 9.07
C LEU A 205 6.61 16.83 7.85
N ASP A 206 7.93 16.93 7.96
CA ASP A 206 8.85 16.48 6.90
C ASP A 206 8.73 14.97 6.66
N ALA A 207 8.58 14.17 7.72
CA ALA A 207 8.38 12.73 7.61
C ALA A 207 7.04 12.39 6.92
N VAL A 208 5.96 13.12 7.22
CA VAL A 208 4.68 12.98 6.53
C VAL A 208 4.83 13.33 5.04
N ASP A 209 5.51 14.42 4.70
CA ASP A 209 5.77 14.80 3.31
C ASP A 209 6.54 13.70 2.54
N GLU A 210 7.52 13.07 3.19
CA GLU A 210 8.29 11.97 2.62
C GLU A 210 7.41 10.74 2.37
N VAL A 211 6.57 10.32 3.33
CA VAL A 211 5.61 9.21 3.15
C VAL A 211 4.73 9.45 1.93
N TYR A 212 4.06 10.60 1.84
CA TYR A 212 3.16 10.88 0.72
C TYR A 212 3.88 10.99 -0.62
N THR A 213 5.12 11.47 -0.63
CA THR A 213 5.96 11.48 -1.84
C THR A 213 6.27 10.06 -2.32
N LEU A 214 6.63 9.17 -1.38
CA LEU A 214 6.93 7.77 -1.69
C LEU A 214 5.69 7.04 -2.21
N PHE A 215 4.53 7.24 -1.58
CA PHE A 215 3.27 6.61 -1.99
C PHE A 215 2.73 7.15 -3.31
N GLN A 216 2.83 8.45 -3.57
CA GLN A 216 2.54 9.00 -4.89
C GLN A 216 3.44 8.35 -5.95
N GLY A 217 4.73 8.20 -5.65
CA GLY A 217 5.68 7.52 -6.53
C GLY A 217 5.29 6.06 -6.81
N MET A 218 4.81 5.33 -5.79
CA MET A 218 4.28 3.98 -5.96
C MET A 218 3.01 3.99 -6.82
N PHE A 219 2.04 4.86 -6.55
CA PHE A 219 0.79 4.96 -7.31
C PHE A 219 1.04 5.20 -8.81
N ASP A 220 2.00 6.07 -9.13
CA ASP A 220 2.42 6.28 -10.52
C ASP A 220 2.93 4.97 -11.16
N GLU A 221 3.78 4.20 -10.46
CA GLU A 221 4.31 2.92 -10.97
C GLU A 221 3.22 1.85 -11.11
N LEU A 222 2.28 1.79 -10.16
CA LEU A 222 1.12 0.88 -10.23
C LEU A 222 0.24 1.19 -11.44
N LEU A 223 -0.01 2.48 -11.72
CA LEU A 223 -0.74 2.91 -12.90
C LEU A 223 0.01 2.57 -14.19
N GLU A 224 1.31 2.91 -14.27
CA GLU A 224 2.15 2.58 -15.41
C GLU A 224 2.13 1.07 -15.70
N TYR A 225 2.21 0.24 -14.67
CA TYR A 225 2.13 -1.22 -14.80
C TYR A 225 0.77 -1.70 -15.31
N ALA A 226 -0.33 -1.18 -14.76
CA ALA A 226 -1.68 -1.54 -15.18
C ALA A 226 -1.94 -1.19 -16.65
N LEU A 227 -1.50 0.00 -17.08
CA LEU A 227 -1.65 0.43 -18.48
C LEU A 227 -0.75 -0.37 -19.42
N TRP A 228 0.48 -0.69 -19.01
CA TRP A 228 1.40 -1.51 -19.80
C TRP A 228 0.84 -2.92 -20.03
N THR A 229 0.34 -3.57 -18.98
CA THR A 229 -0.27 -4.91 -19.09
C THR A 229 -1.58 -4.90 -19.89
N GLY A 230 -2.42 -3.89 -19.70
CA GLY A 230 -3.65 -3.71 -20.48
C GLY A 230 -3.40 -3.57 -21.99
N ASN A 231 -2.42 -2.76 -22.38
CA ASN A 231 -2.02 -2.60 -23.78
C ASN A 231 -1.40 -3.88 -24.34
N PHE A 232 -0.56 -4.58 -23.56
CA PHE A 232 0.03 -5.86 -23.96
C PHE A 232 -1.04 -6.93 -24.25
N HIS A 233 -2.12 -6.99 -23.46
CA HIS A 233 -3.23 -7.91 -23.70
C HIS A 233 -4.09 -7.53 -24.91
N ARG A 234 -4.27 -6.24 -25.19
CA ARG A 234 -5.00 -5.77 -26.39
C ARG A 234 -4.24 -6.09 -27.68
N ASP A 235 -2.93 -5.85 -27.70
CA ASP A 235 -2.08 -6.15 -28.85
C ASP A 235 -2.00 -7.67 -29.12
N MET A 236 -1.97 -8.48 -28.06
CA MET A 236 -1.96 -9.95 -28.17
C MET A 236 -3.32 -10.55 -28.48
N SER A 237 -4.45 -9.93 -28.12
CA SER A 237 -5.78 -10.44 -28.49
C SER A 237 -6.11 -10.21 -29.97
N GLY A 238 -5.41 -9.28 -30.65
CA GLY A 238 -5.36 -9.17 -32.11
C GLY A 238 -4.47 -10.20 -32.81
N MET A 239 -3.59 -10.88 -32.07
CA MET A 239 -2.69 -11.92 -32.58
C MET A 239 -3.10 -13.28 -32.02
N GLY A 240 -3.87 -14.05 -32.79
CA GLY A 240 -4.40 -15.35 -32.39
C GLY A 240 -3.37 -16.27 -31.71
N LYS A 241 -3.78 -16.84 -30.57
CA LYS A 241 -3.13 -17.93 -29.80
C LYS A 241 -1.62 -17.81 -29.58
N TRP A 242 -1.26 -17.41 -28.37
CA TRP A 242 -0.04 -17.80 -27.62
C TRP A 242 1.16 -18.19 -28.49
N ALA A 243 1.85 -17.19 -29.03
CA ALA A 243 3.28 -17.34 -29.27
C ALA A 243 3.97 -17.18 -27.91
N GLU A 244 4.70 -18.21 -27.49
CA GLU A 244 5.61 -18.20 -26.35
C GLU A 244 6.49 -16.94 -26.39
N VAL A 245 6.24 -15.98 -25.50
CA VAL A 245 7.19 -14.89 -25.29
C VAL A 245 8.29 -15.45 -24.39
N SER A 246 9.32 -15.99 -25.04
CA SER A 246 10.57 -16.31 -24.37
C SER A 246 11.20 -15.00 -23.85
N TRP A 247 11.60 -14.99 -22.58
CA TRP A 247 12.36 -13.90 -21.96
C TRP A 247 13.83 -13.85 -22.43
N SER A 248 14.10 -14.17 -23.70
CA SER A 248 15.46 -14.38 -24.22
C SER A 248 16.02 -13.22 -25.06
N THR A 249 15.37 -12.07 -25.16
CA THR A 249 15.93 -10.92 -25.88
C THR A 249 15.84 -9.63 -25.07
N ALA A 250 16.64 -9.59 -24.01
CA ALA A 250 17.16 -8.35 -23.46
C ALA A 250 18.60 -8.61 -23.00
N THR A 251 19.46 -8.93 -23.97
CA THR A 251 20.92 -8.81 -23.86
C THR A 251 21.36 -7.57 -24.62
N MET A 252 21.52 -6.48 -23.88
CA MET A 252 22.70 -5.61 -23.84
C MET A 252 22.48 -4.52 -22.80
#